data_AF-A0A3S4GEB2-F1
#
_entry.id   AF-A0A3S4GEB2-F1
#
_cell.length_a   1.000
_cell.length_b   1.000
_cell.length_c   1.000
_cell.angle_alpha   90.00
_cell.angle_beta   90.00
_cell.angle_gamma   90.00
#
_symmetry.space_group_name_H-M   'P 1'
#
loop_
_entity.id
_entity.type
_entity.pdbx_description
1 polymer ?
#
loop_
_entity_poly.entity_id
_entity_poly.type
_entity_poly.pdbx_seq_one_letter_code
_entity_poly.pdbx_strand_id
1 'polypeptide(L)'
;MATTARIRDWLQSGGLTLLPYDLKTGLVAEVGSGDKVIALRADIDALPIEEATGLPYRSQNQGVMHACGHDIHTSVMLGAALLLKEREAELPGGCGSCFSRRRKILAGRKP
;
A
#
# COMPACT_ATOMS: atom_id res chain seq x y z
N MET A 1 -8.32 -9.94 -3.69
CA MET A 1 -7.83 -9.57 -5.04
C MET A 1 -8.15 -8.12 -5.32
N ALA A 2 -9.41 -7.68 -5.17
CA ALA A 2 -9.84 -6.31 -5.46
C ALA A 2 -8.99 -5.19 -4.82
N THR A 3 -8.65 -5.28 -3.53
CA THR A 3 -7.82 -4.24 -2.87
C THR A 3 -6.45 -4.07 -3.52
N THR A 4 -5.74 -5.17 -3.82
CA THR A 4 -4.43 -5.12 -4.48
C THR A 4 -4.52 -4.57 -5.90
N ALA A 5 -5.57 -4.91 -6.65
CA ALA A 5 -5.79 -4.36 -7.98
C ALA A 5 -6.00 -2.84 -7.94
N ARG A 6 -6.85 -2.34 -7.03
CA ARG A 6 -7.08 -0.89 -6.90
C ARG A 6 -5.82 -0.12 -6.52
N ILE A 7 -5.04 -0.63 -5.56
CA ILE A 7 -3.77 -0.01 -5.16
C ILE A 7 -2.80 0.02 -6.35
N ARG A 8 -2.70 -1.08 -7.12
CA ARG A 8 -1.89 -1.15 -8.34
C ARG A 8 -2.29 -0.07 -9.32
N ASP A 9 -3.58 0.03 -9.63
CA ASP A 9 -4.10 0.98 -10.61
C ASP A 9 -3.80 2.43 -10.19
N TRP A 10 -4.01 2.78 -8.92
CA TRP A 10 -3.73 4.12 -8.41
C TRP A 10 -2.25 4.47 -8.46
N LEU A 11 -1.36 3.56 -8.04
CA LEU A 11 0.08 3.81 -8.05
C LEU A 11 0.63 3.92 -9.47
N GLN A 12 0.18 3.04 -10.38
CA GLN A 12 0.59 3.10 -11.79
C GLN A 12 0.07 4.36 -12.48
N SER A 13 -1.17 4.77 -12.19
CA SER A 13 -1.72 6.03 -12.70
C SER A 13 -0.96 7.25 -12.16
N GLY A 14 -0.42 7.16 -10.94
CA GLY A 14 0.49 8.14 -10.36
C GLY A 14 1.94 8.06 -10.87
N GLY A 15 2.23 7.18 -11.83
CA GLY A 15 3.57 7.04 -12.43
C GLY A 15 4.59 6.29 -11.56
N LEU A 16 4.15 5.59 -10.51
CA LEU A 16 5.05 4.77 -9.70
C LEU A 16 5.36 3.44 -10.37
N THR A 17 6.61 3.01 -10.24
CA THR A 17 7.06 1.70 -10.71
C THR A 17 6.73 0.64 -9.67
N LEU A 18 6.10 -0.44 -10.11
CA LEU A 18 5.83 -1.60 -9.27
C LEU A 18 6.93 -2.64 -9.43
N LEU A 19 7.45 -3.14 -8.31
CA LEU A 19 8.47 -4.19 -8.32
C LEU A 19 7.84 -5.55 -8.68
N PRO A 20 8.51 -6.37 -9.49
CA PRO A 20 7.95 -7.59 -10.08
C PRO A 20 7.96 -8.78 -9.10
N TYR A 21 7.44 -8.57 -7.88
CA TYR A 21 7.24 -9.67 -6.94
C TYR A 21 6.00 -10.48 -7.30
N ASP A 22 6.15 -11.80 -7.37
CA ASP A 22 5.04 -12.73 -7.57
C ASP A 22 4.25 -12.92 -6.26
N LEU A 23 3.38 -11.95 -5.96
CA LEU A 23 2.54 -11.93 -4.77
C LEU A 23 1.08 -12.15 -5.14
N LYS A 24 0.44 -13.12 -4.47
CA LYS A 24 -1.02 -13.31 -4.59
C LYS A 24 -1.81 -12.07 -4.14
N THR A 25 -1.40 -11.42 -3.05
CA THR A 25 -1.99 -10.17 -2.54
C THR A 25 -0.89 -9.27 -1.99
N GLY A 26 -1.08 -7.97 -2.14
CA GLY A 26 -0.06 -6.99 -1.81
C GLY A 26 0.86 -6.69 -2.99
N LEU A 27 1.63 -5.63 -2.88
CA LEU A 27 2.56 -5.16 -3.89
C LEU A 27 3.63 -4.29 -3.25
N VAL A 28 4.71 -4.05 -3.99
CA VAL A 28 5.75 -3.09 -3.62
C VAL A 28 5.91 -2.11 -4.77
N ALA A 29 5.94 -0.83 -4.43
CA ALA A 29 6.25 0.27 -5.34
C ALA A 29 7.57 0.92 -4.91
N GLU A 30 8.30 1.48 -5.86
CA GLU A 30 9.57 2.16 -5.61
C GLU A 30 9.52 3.58 -6.18
N VAL A 31 10.14 4.51 -5.44
CA VAL A 31 10.35 5.91 -5.82
C VAL A 31 11.79 6.28 -5.53
N GLY A 32 12.42 6.99 -6.46
CA GLY A 32 13.80 7.46 -6.31
C GLY A 32 14.83 6.38 -6.66
N SER A 33 16.10 6.72 -6.46
CA SER A 33 17.24 5.89 -6.84
C SER A 33 18.36 6.03 -5.82
N GLY A 34 19.20 5.00 -5.69
CA GLY A 34 20.39 5.03 -4.86
C GLY A 34 20.56 3.77 -4.00
N ASP A 35 21.62 3.77 -3.19
CA ASP A 35 22.03 2.58 -2.42
C ASP A 35 21.36 2.51 -1.05
N LYS A 36 20.94 3.66 -0.51
CA LYS A 36 20.18 3.75 0.73
C LYS A 36 18.70 3.69 0.42
N VAL A 37 18.00 2.73 1.04
CA VAL A 37 16.57 2.52 0.84
C VAL A 37 15.85 2.53 2.18
N ILE A 38 14.76 3.31 2.25
CA ILE A 38 13.81 3.29 3.37
C ILE A 38 12.54 2.61 2.91
N ALA A 39 12.06 1.64 3.69
CA ALA A 39 10.80 0.95 3.42
C ALA A 39 9.67 1.55 4.28
N LEU A 40 8.62 2.03 3.62
CA LEU A 40 7.36 2.44 4.24
C LEU A 40 6.32 1.35 4.05
N ARG A 41 5.43 1.13 5.01
CA ARG A 41 4.56 -0.05 5.01
C ARG A 41 3.12 0.24 5.45
N ALA A 42 2.16 -0.28 4.70
CA ALA A 42 0.75 -0.33 5.09
C ALA A 42 0.17 -1.76 4.99
N ASP A 43 -0.62 -2.14 5.98
CA ASP A 43 -1.43 -3.35 5.96
C ASP A 43 -2.76 -3.08 5.24
N ILE A 44 -3.24 -4.05 4.43
CA ILE A 44 -4.39 -3.88 3.53
C ILE A 44 -5.59 -4.78 3.85
N ASP A 45 -5.49 -5.66 4.87
CA ASP A 45 -6.55 -6.62 5.20
C ASP A 45 -7.66 -6.04 6.08
N ALA A 46 -8.86 -6.61 5.92
CA ALA A 46 -10.01 -6.42 6.81
C ALA A 46 -10.14 -7.60 7.79
N LEU A 47 -11.08 -7.50 8.73
CA LEU A 47 -11.43 -8.55 9.69
C LEU A 47 -12.82 -9.13 9.42
N PRO A 48 -13.09 -10.40 9.81
CA PRO A 48 -14.40 -11.03 9.69
C PRO A 48 -15.34 -10.57 10.81
N ILE A 49 -15.74 -9.29 10.75
CA ILE A 49 -16.61 -8.62 11.72
C ILE A 49 -17.70 -7.88 10.95
N GLU A 50 -18.96 -8.03 11.36
CA GLU A 50 -20.08 -7.29 10.80
C GLU A 50 -19.99 -5.80 11.15
N GLU A 51 -20.14 -4.93 10.16
CA GLU A 51 -20.05 -3.49 10.41
C GLU A 51 -21.38 -2.92 10.92
N ALA A 52 -21.38 -2.46 12.17
CA ALA A 52 -22.55 -1.84 12.81
C ALA A 52 -22.42 -0.31 12.97
N THR A 53 -21.61 0.34 12.12
CA THR A 53 -21.32 1.78 12.24
C THR A 53 -22.47 2.68 11.77
N GLY A 54 -23.33 2.18 10.86
CA GLY A 54 -24.39 2.96 10.22
C GLY A 54 -23.90 4.02 9.23
N LEU A 55 -22.58 4.06 8.93
CA LEU A 55 -21.99 5.08 8.07
C LEU A 55 -22.39 4.89 6.59
N PRO A 56 -22.43 5.97 5.79
CA PRO A 56 -22.80 5.88 4.37
C PRO A 56 -21.76 5.10 3.55
N TYR A 57 -20.52 5.03 4.02
CA TYR A 57 -19.40 4.29 3.41
C TYR A 57 -19.11 2.95 4.11
N ARG A 58 -20.03 2.45 4.95
CA ARG A 58 -19.90 1.15 5.60
C ARG A 58 -19.62 0.04 4.57
N SER A 59 -19.01 -1.03 5.04
CA SER A 59 -18.74 -2.22 4.26
C SER A 59 -19.99 -2.71 3.54
N GLN A 60 -19.82 -3.01 2.26
CA GLN A 60 -20.82 -3.67 1.42
C GLN A 60 -20.63 -5.21 1.43
N ASN A 61 -19.57 -5.69 2.09
CA ASN A 61 -19.31 -7.12 2.24
C ASN A 61 -19.81 -7.56 3.61
N GLN A 62 -20.88 -8.36 3.63
CA GLN A 62 -21.46 -8.88 4.86
C GLN A 62 -20.42 -9.64 5.69
N GLY A 63 -20.40 -9.42 7.00
CA GLY A 63 -19.48 -10.03 7.95
C GLY A 63 -18.02 -9.60 7.81
N VAL A 64 -17.72 -8.51 7.09
CA VAL A 64 -16.36 -8.01 6.88
C VAL A 64 -16.28 -6.51 7.11
N MET A 65 -15.30 -6.03 7.88
CA MET A 65 -15.03 -4.60 8.04
C MET A 65 -13.54 -4.30 8.30
N HIS A 66 -13.12 -3.08 8.00
CA HIS A 66 -11.78 -2.58 8.37
C HIS A 66 -11.74 -2.05 9.81
N ALA A 67 -12.02 -2.92 10.79
CA ALA A 67 -12.05 -2.54 12.21
C ALA A 67 -10.70 -2.08 12.81
N CYS A 68 -9.59 -2.29 12.09
CA CYS A 68 -8.25 -1.87 12.50
C CYS A 68 -7.70 -0.67 11.70
N GLY A 69 -8.51 -0.03 10.85
CA GLY A 69 -8.09 1.16 10.09
C GLY A 69 -7.10 0.89 8.96
N HIS A 70 -7.00 -0.35 8.46
CA HIS A 70 -6.09 -0.70 7.36
C HIS A 70 -6.45 -0.01 6.03
N ASP A 71 -7.71 0.36 5.85
CA ASP A 71 -8.20 1.26 4.81
C ASP A 71 -7.58 2.67 4.93
N ILE A 72 -7.54 3.23 6.14
CA ILE A 72 -6.88 4.52 6.41
C ILE A 72 -5.37 4.41 6.20
N HIS A 73 -4.72 3.38 6.75
CA HIS A 73 -3.28 3.16 6.55
C HIS A 73 -2.91 3.09 5.08
N THR A 74 -3.71 2.35 4.29
CA THR A 74 -3.53 2.24 2.83
C THR A 74 -3.71 3.60 2.15
N SER A 75 -4.73 4.37 2.53
CA SER A 75 -5.00 5.69 1.95
C SER A 75 -3.88 6.70 2.23
N VAL A 76 -3.40 6.76 3.48
CA VAL A 76 -2.27 7.62 3.87
C VAL A 76 -0.99 7.21 3.14
N MET A 77 -0.71 5.90 3.06
CA MET A 77 0.47 5.40 2.37
C MET A 77 0.43 5.69 0.86
N LEU A 78 -0.76 5.59 0.23
CA LEU A 78 -0.94 5.98 -1.17
C LEU A 78 -0.63 7.47 -1.37
N GLY A 79 -1.18 8.35 -0.52
CA GLY A 79 -0.88 9.78 -0.57
C GLY A 79 0.60 10.07 -0.39
N ALA A 80 1.26 9.42 0.58
CA ALA A 80 2.70 9.56 0.80
C ALA A 80 3.51 9.11 -0.43
N ALA A 81 3.15 7.97 -1.03
CA ALA A 81 3.83 7.45 -2.23
C ALA A 81 3.73 8.42 -3.42
N LEU A 82 2.54 9.01 -3.64
CA LEU A 82 2.32 10.01 -4.69
C LEU A 82 3.12 11.30 -4.44
N LEU A 83 3.10 11.84 -3.22
CA LEU A 83 3.87 13.03 -2.86
C LEU A 83 5.39 12.79 -2.95
N LEU A 84 5.86 11.60 -2.56
CA LEU A 84 7.26 11.22 -2.74
C LEU A 84 7.63 11.16 -4.22
N LYS A 85 6.72 10.67 -5.08
CA LYS A 85 6.94 10.61 -6.52
C LYS A 85 7.03 11.99 -7.15
N GLU A 86 6.21 12.94 -6.72
CA GLU A 86 6.30 14.35 -7.15
C GLU A 86 7.65 14.99 -6.78
N ARG A 87 8.24 14.58 -5.67
CA ARG A 87 9.51 15.11 -5.14
C ARG A 87 10.70 14.17 -5.38
N GLU A 88 10.56 13.22 -6.31
CA GLU A 88 11.53 12.13 -6.53
C GLU A 88 12.97 12.63 -6.75
N ALA A 89 13.12 13.73 -7.50
CA ALA A 89 14.43 14.33 -7.79
C ALA A 89 15.12 14.98 -6.58
N GLU A 90 14.37 15.30 -5.52
CA GLU A 90 14.89 15.87 -4.27
C GLU A 90 15.32 14.77 -3.28
N LEU A 91 15.01 13.50 -3.55
CA LEU A 91 15.28 12.41 -2.63
C LEU A 91 16.78 12.06 -2.63
N PRO A 92 17.45 12.01 -1.46
CA PRO A 92 18.87 11.67 -1.36
C PRO A 92 19.16 10.16 -1.55
N GLY A 93 18.15 9.36 -1.89
CA GLY A 93 18.19 7.91 -2.01
C GLY A 93 16.84 7.34 -2.45
N GLY A 94 16.70 6.01 -2.48
CA GLY A 94 15.45 5.34 -2.83
C GLY A 94 14.48 5.24 -1.65
N CYS A 95 13.18 5.29 -1.93
CA CYS A 95 12.11 4.97 -0.99
C CYS A 95 11.21 3.89 -1.58
N GLY A 96 11.08 2.76 -0.88
CA GLY A 96 10.18 1.67 -1.26
C GLY A 96 8.89 1.72 -0.44
N SER A 97 7.74 1.79 -1.09
CA SER A 97 6.43 1.65 -0.44
C SER A 97 5.92 0.22 -0.57
N CYS A 98 5.70 -0.46 0.56
CA CYS A 98 5.24 -1.83 0.64
C CYS A 98 3.78 -1.91 1.14
N PHE A 99 2.91 -2.53 0.36
CA PHE A 99 1.53 -2.79 0.73
C PHE A 99 1.35 -4.30 0.96
N SER A 100 1.02 -4.70 2.18
CA SER A 100 0.98 -6.11 2.59
C SER A 100 -0.36 -6.56 3.13
N ARG A 101 -0.72 -7.83 2.92
CA ARG A 101 -1.81 -8.48 3.66
C ARG A 101 -1.21 -9.11 4.93
N ARG A 102 -1.67 -8.70 6.12
CA ARG A 102 -1.10 -9.06 7.45
C ARG A 102 0.34 -8.59 7.67
N ARG A 103 0.78 -8.65 8.95
CA ARG A 103 2.08 -8.24 9.53
C ARG A 103 3.38 -8.86 8.91
N LYS A 104 3.42 -9.32 7.65
CA LYS A 104 4.64 -9.82 7.02
C LYS A 104 4.79 -9.36 5.58
N ILE A 105 5.59 -8.32 5.38
CA ILE A 105 6.52 -8.20 4.24
C ILE A 105 7.82 -7.61 4.81
N LEU A 106 8.87 -8.43 4.89
CA LEU A 106 10.26 -7.98 5.01
C LEU A 106 10.88 -8.16 3.62
N ALA A 107 10.59 -7.23 2.72
CA ALA A 107 11.28 -7.17 1.44
C ALA A 107 12.51 -6.28 1.64
N GLY A 108 13.60 -6.87 2.13
CA GLY A 108 14.92 -6.31 1.92
C GLY A 108 15.25 -6.42 0.43
N ARG A 109 15.85 -5.38 -0.15
CA ARG A 109 16.39 -5.40 -1.51
C ARG A 109 17.33 -6.62 -1.61
N LYS A 110 16.98 -7.61 -2.44
CA LYS A 110 17.99 -8.59 -2.83
C LYS A 110 19.04 -7.84 -3.68
N PRO A 111 20.34 -8.07 -3.42
CA PRO A 111 21.42 -7.39 -4.11
C PRO A 111 21.33 -7.56 -5.63
#